data_AF-A0A381VX89-F1
#
_entry.id   AF-A0A381VX89-F1
#
_cell.length_a   1.000
_cell.length_b   1.000
_cell.length_c   1.000
_cell.angle_alpha   90.00
_cell.angle_beta   90.00
_cell.angle_gamma   90.00
#
_symmetry.space_group_name_H-M   'P 1'
#
loop_
_entity.id
_entity.type
_entity.pdbx_description
1 polymer ?
#
loop_
_entity_poly.entity_id
_entity_poly.type
_entity_poly.pdbx_seq_one_letter_code
_entity_poly.pdbx_strand_id
1 'polypeptide(L)'
;MTDLLPIPTSVEPSTGCLHRSNEDDSIQVTAPARVLRALARLPLAGFPIAVAIAETTAERPRLDDSYAYRLVINETGVRIEADTQWGALSALITLVQLTNDESVPCCTVIDAPRFQWRGLMVDVARHFISLETLRRTLDAMGYFKLNVLHIHLSDDQAFRFLGTAFPELASPEHYTALELTALVAYAADRGVRVVPELDVPGHTTSWLVAHPEWGSGSEVSASLSFGPHETVLDPTSSEVMDVLEQIFGEIAEIFPDEYVHFGGDEVRSSEWRSSA
;
A
#
# COMPACT_ATOMS: atom_id res chain seq x y z
N MET A 1 -12.02 -19.96 21.15
CA MET A 1 -11.12 -18.80 20.99
C MET A 1 -11.10 -18.53 19.50
N THR A 2 -11.52 -17.36 19.06
CA THR A 2 -11.60 -17.02 17.63
C THR A 2 -10.20 -16.97 17.03
N ASP A 3 -9.99 -17.55 15.85
CA ASP A 3 -8.69 -17.54 15.15
C ASP A 3 -8.45 -16.13 14.57
N LEU A 4 -7.91 -15.22 15.39
CA LEU A 4 -7.54 -13.87 14.98
C LEU A 4 -6.28 -13.90 14.12
N LEU A 5 -6.30 -13.19 12.99
CA LEU A 5 -5.19 -13.11 12.04
C LEU A 5 -4.97 -11.65 11.62
N PRO A 6 -3.86 -11.02 12.04
CA PRO A 6 -2.80 -11.56 12.90
C PRO A 6 -3.24 -11.71 14.37
N ILE A 7 -2.60 -12.64 15.07
CA ILE A 7 -2.82 -12.87 16.51
C ILE A 7 -2.39 -11.61 17.27
N PRO A 8 -3.27 -11.01 18.10
CA PRO A 8 -2.92 -9.85 18.89
C PRO A 8 -1.86 -10.17 19.96
N THR A 9 -1.13 -9.15 20.37
CA THR A 9 -0.12 -9.24 21.43
C THR A 9 -0.70 -9.78 22.74
N SER A 10 -1.88 -9.30 23.15
CA SER A 10 -2.63 -9.82 24.29
C SER A 10 -4.14 -9.80 24.03
N VAL A 11 -4.81 -10.87 24.45
CA VAL A 11 -6.26 -10.99 24.50
C VAL A 11 -6.66 -11.54 25.87
N GLU A 12 -7.38 -10.73 26.63
CA GLU A 12 -7.90 -11.08 27.96
C GLU A 12 -9.43 -11.28 27.87
N PRO A 13 -9.92 -12.53 27.87
CA PRO A 13 -11.35 -12.79 27.80
C PRO A 13 -12.07 -12.34 29.07
N SER A 14 -13.30 -11.86 28.89
CA SER A 14 -14.25 -11.56 29.97
C SER A 14 -15.52 -12.40 29.79
N THR A 15 -16.34 -12.51 30.83
CA THR A 15 -17.64 -13.18 30.74
C THR A 15 -18.62 -12.35 29.92
N GLY A 16 -19.48 -13.02 29.15
CA GLY A 16 -20.57 -12.39 28.40
C GLY A 16 -20.23 -12.04 26.96
N CYS A 17 -21.22 -11.50 26.25
CA CYS A 17 -21.11 -11.01 24.88
C CYS A 17 -21.84 -9.67 24.76
N LEU A 18 -21.35 -8.82 23.87
CA LEU A 18 -22.10 -7.68 23.36
C LEU A 18 -22.97 -8.15 22.19
N HIS A 19 -24.27 -7.88 22.26
CA HIS A 19 -25.22 -8.22 21.20
C HIS A 19 -25.47 -7.01 20.29
N ARG A 20 -25.67 -7.28 19.00
CA ARG A 20 -26.02 -6.27 18.01
C ARG A 20 -27.41 -5.70 18.36
N SER A 21 -27.55 -4.37 18.35
CA SER A 21 -28.85 -3.72 18.55
C SER A 21 -29.76 -3.94 17.33
N ASN A 22 -31.04 -4.20 17.59
CA ASN A 22 -32.11 -4.26 16.57
C ASN A 22 -32.73 -2.89 16.29
N GLU A 23 -32.48 -1.91 17.14
CA GLU A 23 -33.00 -0.55 16.99
C GLU A 23 -32.06 0.25 16.09
N ASP A 24 -32.65 1.03 15.18
CA ASP A 24 -32.00 2.08 14.37
C ASP A 24 -31.57 3.27 15.25
N ASP A 25 -31.27 2.97 16.50
CA ASP A 25 -30.76 3.88 17.51
C ASP A 25 -29.41 4.34 17.03
N SER A 26 -29.42 5.57 16.52
CA SER A 26 -28.27 6.33 16.05
C SER A 26 -27.05 6.00 16.89
N ILE A 27 -26.21 5.11 16.36
CA ILE A 27 -25.03 4.61 17.06
C ILE A 27 -24.22 5.86 17.42
N GLN A 28 -23.95 6.05 18.71
CA GLN A 28 -23.11 7.14 19.22
C GLN A 28 -21.64 6.87 18.84
N VAL A 29 -21.35 6.83 17.53
CA VAL A 29 -19.99 6.73 17.02
C VAL A 29 -19.38 8.12 17.08
N THR A 30 -18.58 8.34 18.13
CA THR A 30 -17.70 9.52 18.18
C THR A 30 -16.33 9.10 17.64
N ALA A 31 -16.00 9.54 16.43
CA ALA A 31 -14.73 9.22 15.79
C ALA A 31 -14.36 10.28 14.72
N PRO A 32 -13.08 10.41 14.35
CA PRO A 32 -12.65 11.23 13.22
C PRO A 32 -13.24 10.75 11.89
N ALA A 33 -13.35 11.65 10.91
CA ALA A 33 -14.00 11.37 9.62
C ALA A 33 -13.47 10.11 8.90
N ARG A 34 -12.16 9.85 8.94
CA ARG A 34 -11.58 8.64 8.32
C ARG A 34 -12.09 7.37 8.99
N VAL A 35 -12.13 7.35 10.32
CA VAL A 35 -12.60 6.19 11.08
C VAL A 35 -14.10 5.98 10.86
N LEU A 36 -14.88 7.06 10.72
CA LEU A 36 -16.29 6.97 10.32
C LEU A 36 -16.46 6.36 8.92
N ARG A 37 -15.65 6.76 7.93
CA ARG A 37 -15.65 6.11 6.60
C ARG A 37 -15.30 4.63 6.69
N ALA A 38 -14.34 4.27 7.53
CA ALA A 38 -13.97 2.87 7.75
C ALA A 38 -15.08 2.06 8.43
N LEU A 39 -15.78 2.63 9.41
CA LEU A 39 -16.92 1.97 10.04
C LEU A 39 -18.06 1.72 9.06
N ALA A 40 -18.36 2.68 8.19
CA ALA A 40 -19.43 2.57 7.20
C ALA A 40 -19.23 1.42 6.18
N ARG A 41 -17.99 0.95 5.98
CA ARG A 41 -17.68 -0.18 5.08
C ARG A 41 -17.54 -1.53 5.78
N LEU A 42 -17.58 -1.57 7.12
CA LEU A 42 -17.38 -2.79 7.91
C LEU A 42 -18.71 -3.32 8.46
N PRO A 43 -18.84 -4.64 8.71
CA PRO A 43 -20.08 -5.25 9.21
C PRO A 43 -20.34 -5.00 10.72
N LEU A 44 -20.08 -3.78 11.18
CA LEU A 44 -20.12 -3.36 12.59
C LEU A 44 -21.36 -2.52 12.94
N ALA A 45 -22.28 -2.30 12.00
CA ALA A 45 -23.53 -1.59 12.25
C ALA A 45 -24.35 -2.25 13.38
N GLY A 46 -24.92 -1.46 14.28
CA GLY A 46 -25.68 -1.94 15.44
C GLY A 46 -24.84 -2.19 16.70
N PHE A 47 -23.52 -2.02 16.67
CA PHE A 47 -22.69 -2.02 17.87
C PHE A 47 -22.39 -0.58 18.35
N PRO A 48 -22.59 -0.24 19.64
CA PRO A 48 -22.12 1.02 20.21
C PRO A 48 -20.60 1.06 20.25
N ILE A 49 -19.97 2.00 19.54
CA ILE A 49 -18.50 2.12 19.43
C ILE A 49 -18.06 3.54 19.78
N ALA A 50 -17.26 3.69 20.83
CA ALA A 50 -16.59 4.93 21.18
C ALA A 50 -15.10 4.85 20.80
N VAL A 51 -14.59 5.86 20.09
CA VAL A 51 -13.19 5.90 19.63
C VAL A 51 -12.48 7.12 20.22
N ALA A 52 -11.38 6.90 20.93
CA ALA A 52 -10.47 7.92 21.42
C ALA A 52 -9.14 7.82 20.69
N ILE A 53 -8.77 8.88 19.95
CA ILE A 53 -7.51 8.96 19.20
C ILE A 53 -6.78 10.25 19.60
N ALA A 54 -5.47 10.15 19.88
CA ALA A 54 -4.66 11.31 20.22
C ALA A 54 -4.32 12.18 19.00
N GLU A 55 -3.90 11.57 17.88
CA GLU A 55 -3.56 12.26 16.62
C GLU A 55 -4.52 11.89 15.48
N THR A 56 -5.23 12.88 14.93
CA THR A 56 -6.29 12.68 13.94
C THR A 56 -6.08 13.45 12.64
N THR A 57 -5.04 14.28 12.56
CA THR A 57 -4.85 15.26 11.48
C THR A 57 -4.06 14.73 10.29
N ALA A 58 -3.31 13.64 10.44
CA ALA A 58 -2.54 13.07 9.35
C ALA A 58 -3.47 12.61 8.21
N GLU A 59 -3.20 13.03 6.97
CA GLU A 59 -3.98 12.57 5.82
C GLU A 59 -3.55 11.19 5.33
N ARG A 60 -2.30 10.79 5.61
CA ARG A 60 -1.67 9.57 5.10
C ARG A 60 -0.79 8.95 6.20
N PRO A 61 -0.66 7.61 6.23
CA PRO A 61 0.24 6.93 7.15
C PRO A 61 1.71 7.24 6.85
N ARG A 62 2.52 7.39 7.88
CA ARG A 62 3.98 7.57 7.84
C ARG A 62 4.71 6.33 8.37
N LEU A 63 6.02 6.25 8.19
CA LEU A 63 6.83 5.11 8.67
C LEU A 63 6.74 4.91 10.18
N ASP A 64 6.83 6.01 10.94
CA ASP A 64 6.90 5.96 12.40
C ASP A 64 5.54 6.13 13.08
N ASP A 65 4.45 6.15 12.32
CA ASP A 65 3.12 6.25 12.92
C ASP A 65 2.80 4.99 13.74
N SER A 66 2.24 5.19 14.93
CA SER A 66 1.80 4.10 15.80
C SER A 66 0.53 3.44 15.27
N TYR A 67 0.56 2.11 15.13
CA TYR A 67 -0.63 1.28 14.89
C TYR A 67 -1.09 0.56 16.18
N ALA A 68 -0.56 0.97 17.34
CA ALA A 68 -0.93 0.39 18.62
C ALA A 68 -2.36 0.78 18.98
N TYR A 69 -3.07 -0.13 19.63
CA TYR A 69 -4.41 0.13 20.13
C TYR A 69 -4.75 -0.70 21.37
N ARG A 70 -5.74 -0.22 22.10
CA ARG A 70 -6.47 -0.95 23.13
C ARG A 70 -7.94 -1.00 22.76
N LEU A 71 -8.49 -2.21 22.71
CA LEU A 71 -9.88 -2.50 22.38
C LEU A 71 -10.54 -3.16 23.59
N VAL A 72 -11.59 -2.55 24.14
CA VAL A 72 -12.37 -3.11 25.25
C VAL A 72 -13.79 -3.34 24.78
N ILE A 73 -14.27 -4.56 24.98
CA ILE A 73 -15.62 -5.00 24.65
C ILE A 73 -16.29 -5.47 25.94
N ASN A 74 -17.42 -4.86 26.26
CA ASN A 74 -18.28 -5.27 27.37
C ASN A 74 -19.74 -5.35 26.90
N GLU A 75 -20.65 -5.79 27.77
CA GLU A 75 -22.07 -6.01 27.42
C GLU A 75 -22.82 -4.74 26.98
N THR A 76 -22.24 -3.55 27.20
CA THR A 76 -22.84 -2.25 26.85
C THR A 76 -22.24 -1.61 25.61
N GLY A 77 -21.06 -2.04 25.15
CA GLY A 77 -20.43 -1.47 23.97
C GLY A 77 -18.94 -1.76 23.81
N VAL A 78 -18.36 -1.08 22.82
CA VAL A 78 -16.95 -1.15 22.44
C VAL A 78 -16.27 0.18 22.68
N ARG A 79 -15.07 0.15 23.25
CA ARG A 79 -14.18 1.30 23.40
C ARG A 79 -12.84 1.01 22.72
N ILE A 80 -12.44 1.91 21.83
CA ILE A 80 -11.15 1.88 21.11
C ILE A 80 -10.31 3.06 21.57
N GLU A 81 -9.08 2.80 21.97
CA GLU A 81 -8.06 3.79 22.31
C GLU A 81 -6.84 3.56 21.43
N ALA A 82 -6.34 4.59 20.76
CA ALA A 82 -5.17 4.52 19.91
C ALA A 82 -4.42 5.86 19.87
N ASP A 83 -3.11 5.82 19.60
CA ASP A 83 -2.31 7.04 19.45
C ASP A 83 -2.67 7.76 18.15
N THR A 84 -2.86 6.99 17.07
CA THR A 84 -3.21 7.51 15.75
C THR A 84 -4.49 6.86 15.23
N GLN A 85 -5.08 7.45 14.18
CA GLN A 85 -6.20 6.84 13.50
C GLN A 85 -5.89 5.46 12.90
N TRP A 86 -4.62 5.12 12.62
CA TRP A 86 -4.24 3.82 12.04
C TRP A 86 -4.30 2.69 13.07
N GLY A 87 -3.98 2.99 14.33
CA GLY A 87 -4.25 2.09 15.45
C GLY A 87 -5.75 1.83 15.60
N ALA A 88 -6.58 2.86 15.47
CA ALA A 88 -8.04 2.69 15.50
C ALA A 88 -8.57 1.85 14.33
N LEU A 89 -8.05 2.03 13.10
CA LEU A 89 -8.38 1.16 11.97
C LEU A 89 -8.00 -0.30 12.26
N SER A 90 -6.82 -0.53 12.84
CA SER A 90 -6.35 -1.88 13.22
C SER A 90 -7.26 -2.51 14.29
N ALA A 91 -7.73 -1.72 15.25
CA ALA A 91 -8.68 -2.16 16.28
C ALA A 91 -10.03 -2.56 15.68
N LEU A 92 -10.54 -1.79 14.71
CA LEU A 92 -11.78 -2.11 13.99
C LEU A 92 -11.69 -3.43 13.22
N ILE A 93 -10.54 -3.71 12.60
CA ILE A 93 -10.33 -4.98 11.90
C ILE A 93 -10.32 -6.16 12.89
N THR A 94 -9.68 -6.00 14.05
CA THR A 94 -9.74 -7.02 15.11
C THR A 94 -11.17 -7.21 15.62
N LEU A 95 -11.93 -6.13 15.78
CA LEU A 95 -13.34 -6.19 16.16
C LEU A 95 -14.14 -6.98 15.12
N VAL A 96 -13.96 -6.69 13.82
CA VAL A 96 -14.61 -7.44 12.72
C VAL A 96 -14.30 -8.93 12.79
N GLN A 97 -13.06 -9.32 13.10
CA GLN A 97 -12.69 -10.73 13.21
C GLN A 97 -13.25 -11.40 14.46
N LEU A 98 -13.47 -10.65 15.55
CA LEU A 98 -14.11 -11.14 16.78
C LEU A 98 -15.64 -11.26 16.63
N THR A 99 -16.24 -10.42 15.79
CA THR A 99 -17.68 -10.36 15.55
C THR A 99 -18.16 -11.58 14.78
N ASN A 100 -19.17 -12.26 15.34
CA ASN A 100 -20.05 -13.17 14.60
C ASN A 100 -21.30 -12.42 14.12
N ASP A 101 -22.26 -13.09 13.49
CA ASP A 101 -23.42 -12.43 12.88
C ASP A 101 -24.19 -11.51 13.85
N GLU A 102 -24.39 -11.96 15.10
CA GLU A 102 -25.27 -11.30 16.07
C GLU A 102 -24.56 -10.70 17.29
N SER A 103 -23.30 -11.06 17.54
CA SER A 103 -22.62 -10.73 18.79
C SER A 103 -21.10 -10.69 18.66
N VAL A 104 -20.46 -10.14 19.69
CA VAL A 104 -19.01 -10.15 19.86
C VAL A 104 -18.68 -10.50 21.33
N PRO A 105 -17.73 -11.42 21.60
CA PRO A 105 -17.39 -11.80 22.97
C PRO A 105 -16.79 -10.62 23.74
N CYS A 106 -17.13 -10.50 25.02
CA CYS A 106 -16.51 -9.52 25.90
C CYS A 106 -15.02 -9.87 26.12
N CYS A 107 -14.14 -8.91 25.90
CA CYS A 107 -12.71 -9.07 26.10
C CYS A 107 -11.99 -7.71 26.15
N THR A 108 -10.73 -7.74 26.58
CA THR A 108 -9.78 -6.65 26.35
C THR A 108 -8.67 -7.15 25.43
N VAL A 109 -8.39 -6.41 24.36
CA VAL A 109 -7.28 -6.64 23.45
C VAL A 109 -6.31 -5.48 23.56
N ILE A 110 -5.03 -5.80 23.71
CA ILE A 110 -3.93 -4.84 23.63
C ILE A 110 -3.03 -5.34 22.50
N ASP A 111 -2.81 -4.50 21.49
CA ASP A 111 -2.05 -4.92 20.32
C ASP A 111 -1.21 -3.78 19.74
N ALA A 112 -0.09 -4.16 19.15
CA ALA A 112 0.79 -3.31 18.38
C ALA A 112 1.58 -4.18 17.39
N PRO A 113 1.93 -3.66 16.20
CA PRO A 113 2.72 -4.45 15.26
C PRO A 113 4.14 -4.67 15.80
N ARG A 114 4.67 -5.89 15.63
CA ARG A 114 6.08 -6.19 15.92
C ARG A 114 7.06 -5.44 15.01
N PHE A 115 6.67 -5.20 13.76
CA PHE A 115 7.49 -4.55 12.74
C PHE A 115 6.74 -3.38 12.11
N GLN A 116 7.45 -2.26 11.89
CA GLN A 116 6.86 -1.07 11.28
C GLN A 116 6.56 -1.26 9.79
N TRP A 117 7.41 -2.00 9.07
CA TRP A 117 7.21 -2.32 7.66
C TRP A 117 6.59 -3.71 7.49
N ARG A 118 5.35 -3.77 7.01
CA ARG A 118 4.60 -5.00 6.76
C ARG A 118 4.06 -4.95 5.34
N GLY A 119 4.91 -5.39 4.41
CA GLY A 119 4.74 -5.12 3.00
C GLY A 119 4.19 -6.28 2.17
N LEU A 120 3.57 -5.93 1.05
CA LEU A 120 3.31 -6.80 -0.09
C LEU A 120 3.84 -6.08 -1.34
N MET A 121 4.64 -6.78 -2.14
CA MET A 121 5.05 -6.29 -3.47
C MET A 121 4.13 -6.84 -4.54
N VAL A 122 3.72 -5.98 -5.48
CA VAL A 122 2.90 -6.35 -6.63
C VAL A 122 3.62 -5.90 -7.90
N ASP A 123 4.01 -6.89 -8.72
CA ASP A 123 4.52 -6.68 -10.08
C ASP A 123 3.36 -6.40 -11.02
N VAL A 124 3.33 -5.17 -11.54
CA VAL A 124 2.39 -4.74 -12.58
C VAL A 124 3.07 -4.57 -13.93
N ALA A 125 4.40 -4.68 -13.99
CA ALA A 125 5.19 -4.53 -15.20
C ALA A 125 5.08 -5.78 -16.09
N ARG A 126 5.28 -6.98 -15.54
CA ARG A 126 5.22 -8.23 -16.32
C ARG A 126 3.82 -8.52 -16.84
N HIS A 127 2.80 -8.30 -16.02
CA HIS A 127 1.39 -8.34 -16.42
C HIS A 127 0.64 -7.16 -15.82
N PHE A 128 -0.14 -6.46 -16.63
CA PHE A 128 -0.95 -5.36 -16.14
C PHE A 128 -2.01 -5.84 -15.17
N ILE A 129 -2.17 -5.13 -14.05
CA ILE A 129 -3.18 -5.40 -13.02
C ILE A 129 -4.13 -4.22 -12.94
N SER A 130 -5.44 -4.44 -13.10
CA SER A 130 -6.41 -3.34 -13.05
C SER A 130 -6.43 -2.64 -11.68
N LEU A 131 -6.76 -1.34 -11.67
CA LEU A 131 -6.96 -0.59 -10.42
C LEU A 131 -8.01 -1.20 -9.50
N GLU A 132 -9.04 -1.83 -10.08
CA GLU A 132 -10.03 -2.57 -9.31
C GLU A 132 -9.39 -3.73 -8.53
N THR A 133 -8.51 -4.49 -9.19
CA THR A 133 -7.78 -5.59 -8.56
C THR A 133 -6.83 -5.08 -7.49
N LEU A 134 -6.08 -4.00 -7.76
CA LEU A 134 -5.20 -3.36 -6.77
C LEU A 134 -5.97 -2.87 -5.54
N ARG A 135 -7.17 -2.30 -5.72
CA ARG A 135 -8.07 -1.89 -4.62
C ARG A 135 -8.51 -3.08 -3.77
N ARG A 136 -8.88 -4.20 -4.40
CA ARG A 136 -9.20 -5.45 -3.69
C ARG A 136 -7.99 -6.03 -2.94
N THR A 137 -6.79 -5.90 -3.50
CA THR A 137 -5.55 -6.26 -2.80
C THR A 137 -5.35 -5.38 -1.57
N LEU A 138 -5.55 -4.07 -1.69
CA LEU A 138 -5.47 -3.13 -0.57
C LEU A 138 -6.51 -3.43 0.52
N ASP A 139 -7.73 -3.83 0.16
CA ASP A 139 -8.76 -4.29 1.11
C ASP A 139 -8.24 -5.47 1.95
N ALA A 140 -7.68 -6.49 1.29
CA ALA A 140 -7.11 -7.64 1.97
C ALA A 140 -5.90 -7.27 2.84
N MET A 141 -5.01 -6.40 2.34
CA MET A 141 -3.87 -5.89 3.11
C MET A 141 -4.32 -5.20 4.40
N GLY A 142 -5.31 -4.31 4.32
CA GLY A 142 -5.88 -3.66 5.49
C GLY A 142 -6.51 -4.65 6.47
N TYR A 143 -7.21 -5.67 5.98
CA TYR A 143 -7.79 -6.74 6.80
C TYR A 143 -6.73 -7.57 7.54
N PHE A 144 -5.56 -7.79 6.94
CA PHE A 144 -4.45 -8.50 7.59
C PHE A 144 -3.42 -7.56 8.25
N LYS A 145 -3.76 -6.28 8.40
CA LYS A 145 -2.93 -5.23 9.03
C LYS A 145 -1.56 -5.04 8.36
N LEU A 146 -1.41 -5.37 7.08
CA LEU A 146 -0.28 -4.94 6.25
C LEU A 146 -0.37 -3.43 6.01
N ASN A 147 0.76 -2.75 5.86
CA ASN A 147 0.78 -1.29 5.76
C ASN A 147 1.67 -0.71 4.66
N VAL A 148 2.31 -1.55 3.83
CA VAL A 148 3.06 -1.07 2.67
C VAL A 148 2.70 -1.87 1.43
N LEU A 149 2.14 -1.21 0.42
CA LEU A 149 2.07 -1.73 -0.93
C LEU A 149 3.30 -1.26 -1.68
N HIS A 150 4.21 -2.18 -1.98
CA HIS A 150 5.31 -1.94 -2.88
C HIS A 150 4.82 -2.23 -4.31
N ILE A 151 4.75 -1.21 -5.17
CA ILE A 151 4.23 -1.36 -6.54
C ILE A 151 5.38 -1.25 -7.55
N HIS A 152 5.68 -2.38 -8.18
CA HIS A 152 6.75 -2.53 -9.16
C HIS A 152 6.24 -2.12 -10.54
N LEU A 153 6.47 -0.84 -10.89
CA LEU A 153 5.81 -0.13 -12.01
C LEU A 153 6.56 -0.23 -13.33
N SER A 154 7.83 -0.62 -13.31
CA SER A 154 8.64 -0.71 -14.53
C SER A 154 9.54 -1.92 -14.54
N ASP A 155 9.65 -2.52 -15.73
CA ASP A 155 10.59 -3.59 -16.00
C ASP A 155 10.89 -3.69 -17.51
N ASP A 156 11.63 -4.71 -17.93
CA ASP A 156 12.03 -4.95 -19.33
C ASP A 156 10.84 -5.02 -20.28
N GLN A 157 9.72 -5.57 -19.81
CA GLN A 157 8.54 -5.83 -20.63
C GLN A 157 7.59 -4.64 -20.71
N ALA A 158 7.62 -3.72 -19.72
CA ALA A 158 6.72 -2.57 -19.70
C ALA A 158 7.12 -1.48 -18.72
N PHE A 159 6.74 -0.24 -19.05
CA PHE A 159 6.67 0.89 -18.14
C PHE A 159 5.20 1.27 -17.95
N ARG A 160 4.71 1.17 -16.71
CA ARG A 160 3.27 1.27 -16.41
C ARG A 160 2.81 2.66 -15.98
N PHE A 161 3.68 3.66 -16.04
CA PHE A 161 3.32 5.03 -15.71
C PHE A 161 3.23 5.87 -16.98
N LEU A 162 2.12 6.60 -17.15
CA LEU A 162 2.01 7.65 -18.16
C LEU A 162 2.46 8.98 -17.56
N GLY A 163 3.75 9.28 -17.74
CA GLY A 163 4.36 10.55 -17.37
C GLY A 163 4.10 11.67 -18.38
N THR A 164 4.49 12.89 -18.01
CA THR A 164 4.34 14.07 -18.87
C THR A 164 5.60 14.43 -19.64
N ALA A 165 6.78 14.22 -19.05
CA ALA A 165 8.07 14.48 -19.67
C ALA A 165 8.38 13.46 -20.79
N PHE A 166 8.09 12.17 -20.52
CA PHE A 166 8.39 11.06 -21.43
C PHE A 166 7.17 10.13 -21.64
N PRO A 167 6.07 10.64 -22.24
CA PRO A 167 4.84 9.86 -22.42
C PRO A 167 5.02 8.63 -23.32
N GLU A 168 5.99 8.66 -24.23
CA GLU A 168 6.34 7.55 -25.13
C GLU A 168 6.91 6.31 -24.43
N LEU A 169 7.39 6.44 -23.18
CA LEU A 169 7.81 5.28 -22.39
C LEU A 169 6.62 4.40 -22.01
N ALA A 170 5.43 5.00 -21.84
CA ALA A 170 4.27 4.30 -21.33
C ALA A 170 3.83 3.16 -22.27
N SER A 171 3.72 1.97 -21.71
CA SER A 171 3.19 0.81 -22.44
C SER A 171 1.69 0.99 -22.74
N PRO A 172 1.11 0.28 -23.73
CA PRO A 172 -0.30 0.44 -24.09
C PRO A 172 -1.28 0.31 -22.91
N GLU A 173 -0.98 -0.60 -21.97
CA GLU A 173 -1.64 -0.66 -20.67
C GLU A 173 -0.75 0.01 -19.62
N HIS A 174 -1.23 1.12 -19.07
CA HIS A 174 -0.53 1.94 -18.08
C HIS A 174 -1.55 2.60 -17.13
N TYR A 175 -1.04 3.26 -16.10
CA TYR A 175 -1.79 4.10 -15.18
C TYR A 175 -1.44 5.56 -15.39
N THR A 176 -2.44 6.42 -15.28
CA THR A 176 -2.27 7.88 -15.26
C THR A 176 -1.89 8.37 -13.86
N ALA A 177 -1.32 9.57 -13.77
CA ALA A 177 -1.03 10.24 -12.50
C ALA A 177 -2.29 10.37 -11.61
N LEU A 178 -3.44 10.68 -12.19
CA LEU A 178 -4.71 10.80 -11.48
C LEU A 178 -5.16 9.45 -10.87
N GLU A 179 -5.00 8.36 -11.62
CA GLU A 179 -5.35 7.02 -11.17
C GLU A 179 -4.46 6.53 -10.04
N LEU A 180 -3.15 6.74 -10.15
CA LEU A 180 -2.18 6.40 -9.11
C LEU A 180 -2.39 7.26 -7.86
N THR A 181 -2.65 8.56 -8.00
CA THR A 181 -3.00 9.44 -6.88
C THR A 181 -4.27 8.95 -6.17
N ALA A 182 -5.29 8.53 -6.92
CA ALA A 182 -6.51 7.95 -6.36
C ALA A 182 -6.25 6.61 -5.66
N LEU A 183 -5.32 5.79 -6.17
CA LEU A 183 -4.90 4.55 -5.53
C LEU A 183 -4.19 4.81 -4.19
N VAL A 184 -3.29 5.79 -4.13
CA VAL A 184 -2.62 6.24 -2.89
C VAL A 184 -3.65 6.67 -1.85
N ALA A 185 -4.65 7.48 -2.23
CA ALA A 185 -5.71 7.90 -1.32
C ALA A 185 -6.55 6.71 -0.82
N TYR A 186 -6.86 5.76 -1.71
CA TYR A 186 -7.59 4.54 -1.37
C TYR A 186 -6.82 3.64 -0.40
N ALA A 187 -5.50 3.53 -0.57
CA ALA A 187 -4.59 2.81 0.33
C ALA A 187 -4.52 3.48 1.70
N ALA A 188 -4.42 4.81 1.75
CA ALA A 188 -4.40 5.57 3.00
C ALA A 188 -5.69 5.38 3.81
N ASP A 189 -6.85 5.24 3.17
CA ASP A 189 -8.12 4.91 3.85
C ASP A 189 -8.10 3.51 4.51
N ARG A 190 -7.08 2.69 4.29
CA ARG A 190 -6.82 1.39 4.94
C ARG A 190 -5.58 1.39 5.82
N GLY A 191 -4.95 2.55 6.03
CA GLY A 191 -3.69 2.65 6.76
C GLY A 191 -2.51 2.03 6.02
N VAL A 192 -2.59 1.94 4.69
CA VAL A 192 -1.55 1.40 3.81
C VAL A 192 -0.84 2.55 3.08
N ARG A 193 0.48 2.53 3.13
CA ARG A 193 1.39 3.37 2.33
C ARG A 193 1.61 2.72 0.96
N VAL A 194 1.86 3.52 -0.07
CA VAL A 194 2.22 3.00 -1.40
C VAL A 194 3.61 3.49 -1.74
N VAL A 195 4.54 2.55 -1.93
CA VAL A 195 5.93 2.80 -2.28
C VAL A 195 6.10 2.38 -3.74
N PRO A 196 6.38 3.30 -4.67
CA PRO A 196 6.62 2.97 -6.07
C PRO A 196 8.04 2.44 -6.27
N GLU A 197 8.19 1.59 -7.27
CA GLU A 197 9.48 1.14 -7.77
C GLU A 197 9.60 1.39 -9.26
N LEU A 198 10.71 2.02 -9.63
CA LEU A 198 11.20 2.07 -11.00
C LEU A 198 12.59 1.44 -11.06
N ASP A 199 12.70 0.26 -11.66
CA ASP A 199 13.99 -0.43 -11.76
C ASP A 199 14.96 0.25 -12.71
N VAL A 200 16.14 0.57 -12.18
CA VAL A 200 17.30 1.08 -12.90
C VAL A 200 18.60 0.59 -12.23
N PRO A 201 19.73 0.50 -12.96
CA PRO A 201 19.89 0.73 -14.39
C PRO A 201 19.59 -0.48 -15.26
N GLY A 202 19.32 -1.65 -14.66
CA GLY A 202 18.79 -2.84 -15.34
C GLY A 202 17.27 -2.79 -15.44
N HIS A 203 16.66 -3.81 -16.03
CA HIS A 203 15.21 -3.89 -16.22
C HIS A 203 14.60 -2.70 -17.00
N THR A 204 15.39 -2.11 -17.90
CA THR A 204 15.01 -0.91 -18.66
C THR A 204 14.85 -1.19 -20.16
N THR A 205 14.73 -2.45 -20.59
CA THR A 205 14.56 -2.77 -22.03
C THR A 205 13.38 -2.01 -22.64
N SER A 206 12.24 -1.91 -21.94
CA SER A 206 11.07 -1.18 -22.44
C SER A 206 11.33 0.31 -22.68
N TRP A 207 12.24 0.92 -21.91
CA TRP A 207 12.61 2.33 -22.05
C TRP A 207 13.55 2.50 -23.24
N LEU A 208 14.54 1.61 -23.34
CA LEU A 208 15.57 1.64 -24.38
C LEU A 208 15.05 1.26 -25.77
N VAL A 209 13.85 0.67 -25.87
CA VAL A 209 13.14 0.56 -27.16
C VAL A 209 12.66 1.92 -27.66
N ALA A 210 12.18 2.78 -26.76
CA ALA A 210 11.72 4.13 -27.10
C ALA A 210 12.90 5.10 -27.26
N HIS A 211 13.93 4.97 -26.41
CA HIS A 211 15.13 5.79 -26.39
C HIS A 211 16.41 4.94 -26.36
N PRO A 212 16.80 4.33 -27.50
CA PRO A 212 18.03 3.53 -27.58
C PRO A 212 19.30 4.31 -27.21
N GLU A 213 19.29 5.63 -27.40
CA GLU A 213 20.39 6.54 -27.07
C GLU A 213 20.73 6.62 -25.58
N TRP A 214 19.84 6.17 -24.69
CA TRP A 214 20.10 6.13 -23.24
C TRP A 214 20.89 4.88 -22.79
N GLY A 215 21.10 3.92 -23.70
CA GLY A 215 21.82 2.68 -23.43
C GLY A 215 23.25 2.69 -23.94
N SER A 216 23.84 1.50 -24.05
CA SER A 216 25.23 1.30 -24.52
C SER A 216 25.44 1.45 -26.04
N GLY A 217 24.38 1.77 -26.81
CA GLY A 217 24.41 1.85 -28.28
C GLY A 217 24.14 0.53 -29.02
N SER A 218 23.78 -0.54 -28.30
CA SER A 218 23.34 -1.81 -28.89
C SER A 218 21.94 -1.71 -29.51
N GLU A 219 21.63 -2.55 -30.51
CA GLU A 219 20.26 -2.60 -31.06
C GLU A 219 19.31 -3.22 -30.03
N VAL A 220 18.29 -2.45 -29.62
CA VAL A 220 17.31 -2.86 -28.60
C VAL A 220 15.98 -3.21 -29.25
N SER A 221 15.36 -4.30 -28.80
CA SER A 221 14.04 -4.72 -29.27
C SER A 221 13.15 -5.09 -28.08
N ALA A 222 11.85 -4.85 -28.23
CA ALA A 222 10.89 -5.20 -27.19
C ALA A 222 10.91 -6.71 -26.94
N SER A 223 10.89 -7.09 -25.66
CA SER A 223 10.92 -8.48 -25.23
C SER A 223 9.71 -8.80 -24.35
N LEU A 224 9.11 -9.96 -24.59
CA LEU A 224 8.13 -10.57 -23.68
C LEU A 224 8.72 -11.77 -22.90
N SER A 225 10.02 -12.03 -23.07
CA SER A 225 10.71 -13.09 -22.33
C SER A 225 10.88 -12.72 -20.87
N PHE A 226 10.83 -13.74 -20.01
CA PHE A 226 11.17 -13.63 -18.59
C PHE A 226 12.66 -13.86 -18.36
N GLY A 227 13.12 -13.47 -17.17
CA GLY A 227 14.50 -13.56 -16.76
C GLY A 227 15.29 -12.29 -17.08
N PRO A 228 16.59 -12.27 -16.71
CA PRO A 228 17.41 -11.08 -16.83
C PRO A 228 17.78 -10.74 -18.27
N HIS A 229 17.76 -9.45 -18.58
CA HIS A 229 18.16 -8.88 -19.87
C HIS A 229 19.58 -8.32 -19.82
N GLU A 230 20.23 -8.24 -20.99
CA GLU A 230 21.56 -7.63 -21.12
C GLU A 230 21.47 -6.10 -21.23
N THR A 231 20.33 -5.59 -21.73
CA THR A 231 20.12 -4.17 -21.98
C THR A 231 20.11 -3.38 -20.68
N VAL A 232 20.93 -2.35 -20.61
CA VAL A 232 21.10 -1.51 -19.41
C VAL A 232 21.22 -0.03 -19.80
N LEU A 233 20.72 0.86 -18.94
CA LEU A 233 20.99 2.30 -19.06
C LEU A 233 22.50 2.58 -18.98
N ASP A 234 22.98 3.62 -19.65
CA ASP A 234 24.35 4.11 -19.51
C ASP A 234 24.48 5.03 -18.28
N PRO A 235 25.12 4.56 -17.18
CA PRO A 235 25.26 5.35 -15.96
C PRO A 235 26.32 6.45 -16.08
N THR A 236 27.07 6.53 -17.19
CA THR A 236 28.08 7.56 -17.42
C THR A 236 27.53 8.78 -18.16
N SER A 237 26.34 8.65 -18.75
CA SER A 237 25.68 9.72 -19.49
C SER A 237 25.02 10.73 -18.54
N SER A 238 25.38 12.01 -18.68
CA SER A 238 24.70 13.08 -17.94
C SER A 238 23.25 13.24 -18.39
N GLU A 239 22.95 12.98 -19.66
CA GLU A 239 21.58 13.01 -20.18
C GLU A 239 20.71 11.96 -19.50
N VAL A 240 21.23 10.74 -19.31
CA VAL A 240 20.50 9.69 -18.56
C VAL A 240 20.23 10.13 -17.13
N MET A 241 21.19 10.77 -16.46
CA MET A 241 20.96 11.30 -15.10
C MET A 241 19.86 12.37 -15.06
N ASP A 242 19.85 13.29 -16.03
CA ASP A 242 18.81 14.35 -16.13
C ASP A 242 17.42 13.76 -16.43
N VAL A 243 17.35 12.69 -17.23
CA VAL A 243 16.11 11.94 -17.51
C VAL A 243 15.61 11.24 -16.26
N LEU A 244 16.49 10.54 -15.53
CA LEU A 244 16.13 9.87 -14.28
C LEU A 244 15.63 10.87 -13.24
N GLU A 245 16.28 12.03 -13.09
CA GLU A 245 15.80 13.08 -12.19
C GLU A 245 14.37 13.52 -12.51
N GLN A 246 14.04 13.70 -13.79
CA GLN A 246 12.69 14.07 -14.22
C GLN A 246 11.67 12.96 -13.96
N ILE A 247 11.97 11.72 -14.33
CA ILE A 247 11.04 10.58 -14.17
C ILE A 247 10.78 10.31 -12.68
N PHE A 248 11.83 10.23 -11.85
CA PHE A 248 11.67 10.04 -10.41
C PHE A 248 11.01 11.26 -9.75
N GLY A 249 11.22 12.47 -10.27
CA GLY A 249 10.52 13.68 -9.85
C GLY A 249 9.01 13.57 -10.02
N GLU A 250 8.52 13.18 -11.20
CA GLU A 250 7.08 12.98 -11.45
C GLU A 250 6.49 11.88 -10.55
N ILE A 251 7.22 10.78 -10.33
CA ILE A 251 6.82 9.73 -9.39
C ILE A 251 6.69 10.29 -7.97
N ALA A 252 7.67 11.06 -7.48
CA ALA A 252 7.65 11.62 -6.14
C ALA A 252 6.47 12.60 -5.91
N GLU A 253 5.98 13.28 -6.95
CA GLU A 253 4.78 14.12 -6.86
C GLU A 253 3.50 13.31 -6.62
N ILE A 254 3.41 12.12 -7.21
CA ILE A 254 2.25 11.22 -7.11
C ILE A 254 2.30 10.39 -5.82
N PHE A 255 3.50 9.93 -5.47
CA PHE A 255 3.75 9.04 -4.34
C PHE A 255 4.44 9.81 -3.21
N PRO A 256 3.68 10.33 -2.24
CA PRO A 256 4.15 11.21 -1.18
C PRO A 256 4.93 10.48 -0.07
N ASP A 257 5.28 9.22 -0.31
CA ASP A 257 6.01 8.40 0.65
C ASP A 257 7.46 8.89 0.75
N GLU A 258 8.09 8.68 1.90
CA GLU A 258 9.51 9.04 2.08
C GLU A 258 10.45 8.12 1.29
N TYR A 259 9.91 7.02 0.73
CA TYR A 259 10.66 6.04 -0.05
C TYR A 259 10.15 5.98 -1.48
N VAL A 260 11.10 5.93 -2.40
CA VAL A 260 10.94 5.42 -3.77
C VAL A 260 11.99 4.35 -3.94
N HIS A 261 11.60 3.18 -4.45
CA HIS A 261 12.54 2.10 -4.74
C HIS A 261 13.06 2.27 -6.17
N PHE A 262 14.37 2.07 -6.37
CA PHE A 262 15.00 2.22 -7.69
C PHE A 262 15.43 0.88 -8.30
N GLY A 263 15.06 -0.23 -7.67
CA GLY A 263 15.51 -1.58 -8.05
C GLY A 263 16.97 -1.80 -7.71
N GLY A 264 17.80 -1.88 -8.76
CA GLY A 264 19.24 -2.10 -8.70
C GLY A 264 19.66 -3.57 -8.76
N ASP A 265 18.74 -4.47 -9.08
CA ASP A 265 18.97 -5.91 -9.19
C ASP A 265 19.32 -6.35 -10.61
N GLU A 266 19.81 -7.60 -10.70
CA GLU A 266 20.12 -8.39 -11.91
C GLU A 266 20.91 -7.71 -13.05
N VAL A 267 21.58 -6.57 -12.78
CA VAL A 267 22.36 -5.82 -13.76
C VAL A 267 23.46 -6.67 -14.41
N ARG A 268 23.41 -6.81 -15.73
CA ARG A 268 24.46 -7.46 -16.52
C ARG A 268 25.45 -6.44 -17.06
N SER A 269 26.70 -6.52 -16.63
CA SER A 269 27.75 -5.56 -17.02
C SER A 269 28.36 -5.80 -18.41
N SER A 270 27.79 -6.69 -19.24
CA SER A 270 28.37 -7.10 -20.51
C SER A 270 28.44 -5.92 -21.49
N GLU A 271 27.32 -5.22 -21.66
CA GLU A 271 27.18 -4.06 -22.52
C GLU A 271 28.13 -2.91 -22.12
N TRP A 272 28.18 -2.58 -20.83
CA TRP A 272 29.10 -1.57 -20.31
C TRP A 272 30.59 -1.89 -20.53
N ARG A 273 30.95 -3.18 -20.55
CA ARG A 273 32.34 -3.59 -20.85
C ARG A 273 32.66 -3.51 -22.34
N SER A 274 31.66 -3.67 -23.20
CA SER A 274 31.84 -3.56 -24.65
C SER A 274 31.76 -2.13 -25.18
N SER A 275 31.22 -1.19 -24.40
CA SER A 275 31.14 0.23 -24.76
C SER A 275 32.38 1.06 -24.37
N ALA A 276 33.36 0.45 -23.68
CA ALA A 276 34.60 1.08 -23.22
C ALA A 276 35.70 1.16 -24.28
#